data_AF-A0A0F9PWW8-F1
#
_entry.id   AF-A0A0F9PWW8-F1
#
_cell.length_a   1.000
_cell.length_b   1.000
_cell.length_c   1.000
_cell.angle_alpha   90.00
_cell.angle_beta   90.00
_cell.angle_gamma   90.00
#
_symmetry.space_group_name_H-M   'P 1'
#
loop_
_entity.id
_entity.type
_entity.pdbx_description
1 polymer ?
#
loop_
_entity_poly.entity_id
_entity_poly.type
_entity_poly.pdbx_seq_one_letter_code
_entity_poly.pdbx_strand_id
1 'polypeptide(L)'
;MNLGCGPTKVKGFINIDSDAEHKPDKVLILGKDKLPFETETVSEVWCNHTLEHIEKHRHDDIFIEIHRVCKFDAHVYLSFPDVYECAKRFKENHKGDRDFWEKTIYGRVRSKWDRHVCAIDRALLAAHLETLGFYIKYCGIESEIEPYNSLIVAIKLSAIMTRESVFKREIFDAR
;
A
#
# COMPACT_ATOMS: atom_id res chain seq x y z
N MET A 1 2.91 -11.91 -0.19
CA MET A 1 4.08 -11.29 0.49
C MET A 1 3.61 -10.09 1.29
N ASN A 2 4.24 -9.82 2.43
CA ASN A 2 3.90 -8.73 3.34
C ASN A 2 5.08 -7.75 3.36
N LEU A 3 4.89 -6.55 2.82
CA LEU A 3 5.91 -5.51 2.63
C LEU A 3 5.82 -4.49 3.76
N GLY A 4 6.95 -4.14 4.37
CA GLY A 4 6.98 -3.26 5.54
C GLY A 4 6.28 -3.88 6.75
N CYS A 5 6.56 -5.16 7.02
CA CYS A 5 5.79 -5.90 8.02
C CYS A 5 5.90 -5.35 9.45
N GLY A 6 6.96 -4.58 9.74
CA GLY A 6 7.28 -4.14 11.07
C GLY A 6 7.27 -5.31 12.06
N PRO A 7 6.77 -5.11 13.30
CA PRO A 7 6.61 -6.20 14.25
C PRO A 7 5.47 -7.18 13.91
N THR A 8 4.61 -6.87 12.94
CA THR A 8 3.36 -7.60 12.66
C THR A 8 3.53 -8.53 11.46
N LYS A 9 3.86 -9.79 11.73
CA LYS A 9 4.02 -10.81 10.69
C LYS A 9 2.68 -11.45 10.33
N VAL A 10 2.48 -11.71 9.04
CA VAL A 10 1.31 -12.43 8.53
C VAL A 10 1.72 -13.88 8.27
N LYS A 11 1.03 -14.82 8.92
CA LYS A 11 1.29 -16.26 8.75
C LYS A 11 0.98 -16.68 7.30
N GLY A 12 1.88 -17.44 6.69
CA GLY A 12 1.75 -17.90 5.30
C GLY A 12 2.28 -16.90 4.27
N PHE A 13 2.72 -15.72 4.71
CA PHE A 13 3.35 -14.71 3.86
C PHE A 13 4.86 -14.71 4.10
N ILE A 14 5.63 -14.40 3.05
CA ILE A 14 7.01 -13.94 3.23
C ILE A 14 6.95 -12.49 3.70
N ASN A 15 7.45 -12.23 4.90
CA ASN A 15 7.46 -10.93 5.56
C ASN A 15 8.78 -10.21 5.24
N ILE A 16 8.67 -8.99 4.75
CA ILE A 16 9.79 -8.18 4.27
C ILE A 16 9.78 -6.87 5.05
N ASP A 17 10.93 -6.50 5.61
CA ASP A 17 11.13 -5.20 6.25
C ASP A 17 12.57 -4.72 6.06
N SER A 18 12.80 -3.43 6.22
CA SER A 18 14.15 -2.86 6.24
C SER A 18 14.81 -2.97 7.63
N ASP A 19 14.02 -3.08 8.70
CA ASP A 19 14.50 -3.20 10.06
C ASP A 19 14.66 -4.67 10.47
N ALA A 20 15.92 -5.10 10.61
CA ALA A 20 16.26 -6.45 11.03
C ALA A 20 15.84 -6.77 12.48
N GLU A 21 15.62 -5.76 13.34
CA GLU A 21 15.18 -5.97 14.73
C GLU A 21 13.79 -6.61 14.81
N HIS A 22 12.95 -6.36 13.81
CA HIS A 22 11.64 -6.99 13.66
C HIS A 22 11.70 -8.45 13.19
N LYS A 23 12.91 -8.95 12.84
CA LYS A 23 13.18 -10.31 12.39
C LYS A 23 12.30 -10.74 11.21
N PRO A 24 12.21 -9.97 10.11
CA PRO A 24 11.46 -10.36 8.92
C PRO A 24 12.08 -11.61 8.28
N ASP A 25 11.35 -12.26 7.37
CA ASP A 25 11.86 -13.39 6.59
C ASP A 25 12.94 -12.94 5.58
N LYS A 26 12.84 -11.69 5.12
CA LYS A 26 13.84 -11.01 4.27
C LYS A 26 14.06 -9.57 4.76
N VAL A 27 15.32 -9.16 4.87
CA VAL A 27 15.71 -7.78 5.17
C VAL A 27 16.05 -7.06 3.87
N LEU A 28 15.23 -6.10 3.45
CA LEU A 28 15.35 -5.38 2.17
C LEU A 28 14.82 -3.95 2.28
N ILE A 29 15.38 -3.03 1.51
CA ILE A 29 14.92 -1.64 1.39
C ILE A 29 14.03 -1.51 0.15
N LEU A 30 12.72 -1.34 0.38
CA LEU A 30 11.75 -1.14 -0.68
C LEU A 30 12.07 0.11 -1.51
N GLY A 31 11.96 -0.01 -2.83
CA GLY A 31 12.28 1.08 -3.78
C GLY A 31 13.78 1.27 -4.04
N LYS A 32 14.65 0.45 -3.43
CA LYS A 32 16.09 0.39 -3.74
C LYS A 32 16.52 -1.01 -4.14
N ASP A 33 16.12 -2.00 -3.36
CA ASP A 33 16.43 -3.41 -3.61
C ASP A 33 15.35 -4.06 -4.49
N LYS A 34 15.77 -5.02 -5.31
CA LYS A 34 14.84 -5.87 -6.06
C LYS A 34 14.18 -6.87 -5.13
N LEU A 35 12.91 -7.16 -5.39
CA LEU A 35 12.20 -8.20 -4.68
C LEU A 35 12.75 -9.59 -5.08
N PRO A 36 13.11 -10.47 -4.13
CA PRO A 36 13.78 -11.74 -4.39
C PRO A 36 12.77 -12.83 -4.81
N PHE A 37 11.87 -12.47 -5.72
CA PHE A 37 10.87 -13.35 -6.30
C PHE A 37 10.98 -13.31 -7.83
N GLU A 38 10.72 -14.47 -8.44
CA GLU A 38 10.63 -14.58 -9.88
C GLU A 38 9.44 -13.80 -10.41
N THR A 39 9.54 -13.38 -11.67
CA THR A 39 8.44 -12.73 -12.39
C THR A 39 7.18 -13.60 -12.33
N GLU A 40 6.03 -12.99 -12.07
CA GLU A 40 4.73 -13.67 -12.09
C GLU A 40 4.63 -14.90 -11.17
N THR A 41 5.14 -14.79 -9.94
CA THR A 41 5.04 -15.86 -8.92
C THR A 41 4.22 -15.50 -7.69
N VAL A 42 4.03 -14.22 -7.41
CA VAL A 42 3.31 -13.72 -6.23
C VAL A 42 1.82 -13.57 -6.54
N SER A 43 0.94 -14.18 -5.75
CA SER A 43 -0.52 -14.07 -5.92
C SER A 43 -1.16 -12.96 -5.08
N GLU A 44 -0.48 -12.50 -4.03
CA GLU A 44 -1.04 -11.56 -3.06
C GLU A 44 0.05 -10.71 -2.42
N VAL A 45 -0.19 -9.41 -2.27
CA VAL A 45 0.72 -8.41 -1.71
C VAL A 45 0.00 -7.57 -0.69
N TRP A 46 0.56 -7.47 0.51
CA TRP A 46 0.08 -6.59 1.57
C TRP A 46 1.16 -5.54 1.82
N CYS A 47 0.79 -4.27 1.88
CA CYS A 47 1.66 -3.14 2.15
C CYS A 47 0.87 -2.14 2.99
N ASN A 48 0.90 -2.34 4.30
CA ASN A 48 0.01 -1.66 5.25
C ASN A 48 0.83 -0.68 6.06
N HIS A 49 0.43 0.60 6.05
CA HIS A 49 1.09 1.69 6.79
C HIS A 49 2.61 1.69 6.58
N THR A 50 3.02 1.60 5.31
CA THR A 50 4.43 1.45 4.88
C THR A 50 4.84 2.52 3.89
N LEU A 51 3.99 2.86 2.92
CA LEU A 51 4.35 3.75 1.81
C LEU A 51 4.67 5.18 2.29
N GLU A 52 3.99 5.64 3.34
CA GLU A 52 4.17 6.96 3.94
C GLU A 52 5.56 7.16 4.57
N HIS A 53 6.24 6.06 4.90
CA HIS A 53 7.60 6.04 5.44
C HIS A 53 8.68 6.04 4.35
N ILE A 54 8.28 5.99 3.07
CA ILE A 54 9.19 5.90 1.93
C ILE A 54 9.07 7.17 1.09
N GLU A 55 10.21 7.72 0.63
CA GLU A 55 10.19 8.93 -0.16
C GLU A 55 9.38 8.75 -1.46
N LYS A 56 8.54 9.75 -1.78
CA LYS A 56 7.56 9.66 -2.89
C LYS A 56 8.16 9.24 -4.23
N HIS A 57 9.39 9.68 -4.53
CA HIS A 57 10.10 9.37 -5.77
C HIS A 57 10.51 7.89 -5.91
N ARG A 58 10.41 7.10 -4.84
CA ARG A 58 10.71 5.65 -4.83
C ARG A 58 9.47 4.78 -5.00
N HIS A 59 8.27 5.37 -4.96
CA HIS A 59 7.03 4.61 -5.04
C HIS A 59 6.91 3.87 -6.39
N ASP A 60 7.37 4.49 -7.48
CA ASP A 60 7.37 3.86 -8.82
C ASP A 60 8.24 2.61 -8.84
N ASP A 61 9.44 2.67 -8.28
CA ASP A 61 10.35 1.52 -8.19
C ASP A 61 9.68 0.34 -7.44
N ILE A 62 8.92 0.64 -6.39
CA ILE A 62 8.17 -0.35 -5.61
C ILE A 62 7.05 -0.96 -6.46
N PHE A 63 6.21 -0.13 -7.09
CA PHE A 63 5.06 -0.63 -7.85
C PHE A 63 5.47 -1.37 -9.11
N ILE A 64 6.57 -0.97 -9.77
CA ILE A 64 7.16 -1.70 -10.90
C ILE A 64 7.64 -3.08 -10.45
N GLU A 65 8.33 -3.18 -9.32
CA GLU A 65 8.78 -4.48 -8.80
C GLU A 65 7.61 -5.36 -8.33
N ILE A 66 6.59 -4.78 -7.68
CA ILE A 66 5.34 -5.47 -7.36
C ILE A 66 4.70 -6.00 -8.63
N HIS A 67 4.56 -5.16 -9.67
CA HIS A 67 4.00 -5.55 -10.94
C HIS A 67 4.80 -6.69 -11.59
N ARG A 68 6.14 -6.64 -11.54
CA ARG A 68 7.01 -7.71 -12.07
C ARG A 68 6.74 -9.04 -11.37
N VAL A 69 6.77 -9.09 -10.04
CA VAL A 69 6.67 -10.35 -9.28
C VAL A 69 5.24 -10.89 -9.21
N CYS A 70 4.24 -10.03 -9.32
CA CYS A 70 2.84 -10.43 -9.26
C CYS A 70 2.42 -11.26 -10.49
N LYS A 71 1.68 -12.34 -10.25
CA LYS A 71 0.89 -13.04 -11.28
C LYS A 71 -0.20 -12.10 -11.81
N PHE A 72 -0.75 -12.42 -12.97
CA PHE A 72 -2.03 -11.83 -13.36
C PHE A 72 -3.11 -12.19 -12.33
N ASP A 73 -4.03 -11.26 -12.12
CA ASP A 73 -5.09 -11.32 -11.11
C ASP A 73 -4.60 -11.35 -9.65
N ALA A 74 -3.30 -11.14 -9.43
CA ALA A 74 -2.77 -10.98 -8.09
C ALA A 74 -3.33 -9.72 -7.42
N HIS A 75 -3.73 -9.88 -6.15
CA HIS A 75 -4.30 -8.78 -5.36
C HIS A 75 -3.19 -8.04 -4.61
N VAL A 76 -3.24 -6.71 -4.66
CA VAL A 76 -2.34 -5.80 -3.96
C VAL A 76 -3.18 -4.93 -3.03
N TYR A 77 -2.97 -5.10 -1.74
CA TYR A 77 -3.63 -4.36 -0.67
C TYR A 77 -2.67 -3.30 -0.16
N LEU A 78 -3.09 -2.04 -0.26
CA LEU A 78 -2.34 -0.88 0.21
C LEU A 78 -3.17 -0.14 1.24
N SER A 79 -2.70 -0.04 2.48
CA SER A 79 -3.30 0.84 3.48
C SER A 79 -2.32 1.90 3.98
N PHE A 80 -2.84 3.09 4.27
CA PHE A 80 -2.03 4.25 4.64
C PHE A 80 -2.93 5.35 5.24
N PRO A 81 -2.37 6.27 6.05
CA PRO A 81 -3.09 7.46 6.48
C PRO A 81 -3.33 8.40 5.29
N ASP A 82 -4.59 8.77 5.05
CA ASP A 82 -4.93 9.73 3.99
C ASP A 82 -4.59 11.15 4.45
N VAL A 83 -3.71 11.82 3.71
CA VAL A 83 -3.19 13.13 4.10
C VAL A 83 -4.29 14.17 4.26
N TYR A 84 -5.33 14.15 3.42
CA TYR A 84 -6.40 15.14 3.48
C TYR A 84 -7.34 14.86 4.66
N GLU A 85 -7.67 13.59 4.90
CA GLU A 85 -8.48 13.21 6.06
C GLU A 85 -7.77 13.51 7.38
N CYS A 86 -6.46 13.27 7.45
CA CYS A 86 -5.62 13.59 8.61
C CYS A 86 -5.50 15.11 8.80
N ALA A 87 -5.15 15.86 7.75
CA ALA A 87 -5.00 17.31 7.81
C ALA A 87 -6.31 18.01 8.20
N LYS A 88 -7.45 17.54 7.67
CA LYS A 88 -8.77 18.04 8.05
C LYS A 88 -9.02 17.88 9.55
N ARG A 89 -8.78 16.68 10.10
CA ARG A 89 -9.04 16.39 11.52
C ARG A 89 -8.05 17.09 12.46
N PHE A 90 -6.80 17.27 12.03
CA PHE A 90 -5.83 18.13 12.71
C PHE A 90 -6.33 19.57 12.80
N LYS A 91 -6.76 20.14 11.66
CA LYS A 91 -7.30 21.50 11.58
C LYS A 91 -8.54 21.68 12.46
N GLU A 92 -9.45 20.72 12.45
CA GLU A 92 -10.68 20.73 13.24
C GLU A 92 -10.44 20.42 14.73
N ASN A 93 -9.23 20.01 15.11
CA ASN A 93 -8.93 19.45 16.43
C ASN A 93 -9.95 18.38 16.83
N HIS A 94 -10.21 17.44 15.91
CA HIS A 94 -11.27 16.46 16.07
C HIS A 94 -11.11 15.69 17.40
N LYS A 95 -12.19 15.57 18.18
CA LYS A 95 -12.18 14.98 19.54
C LYS A 95 -11.24 15.67 20.54
N GLY A 96 -10.71 16.85 20.24
CA GLY A 96 -9.83 17.60 21.15
C GLY A 96 -8.38 17.09 21.23
N ASP A 97 -7.96 16.18 20.35
CA ASP A 97 -6.64 15.52 20.43
C ASP A 97 -5.69 15.96 19.32
N ARG A 98 -5.17 17.19 19.42
CA ARG A 98 -4.29 17.77 18.38
C ARG A 98 -2.98 17.01 18.20
N ASP A 99 -2.41 16.50 19.29
CA ASP A 99 -1.15 15.74 19.28
C ASP A 99 -1.30 14.42 18.52
N PHE A 100 -2.43 13.72 18.71
CA PHE A 100 -2.75 12.55 17.91
C PHE A 100 -2.82 12.88 16.41
N TRP A 101 -3.57 13.92 16.01
CA TRP A 101 -3.71 14.27 14.59
C TRP A 101 -2.44 14.79 13.95
N GLU A 102 -1.54 15.41 14.73
CA GLU A 102 -0.21 15.77 14.23
C GLU A 102 0.60 14.51 13.91
N LYS A 103 0.52 13.49 14.78
CA LYS A 103 1.21 12.21 14.58
C LYS A 103 0.65 11.40 13.41
N THR A 104 -0.62 11.54 13.05
CA THR A 104 -1.13 10.87 11.84
C THR A 104 -0.56 11.49 10.56
N ILE A 105 -0.10 12.75 10.60
CA ILE A 105 0.50 13.44 9.46
C ILE A 105 2.01 13.16 9.39
N TYR A 106 2.72 13.27 10.51
CA TYR A 106 4.19 13.24 10.55
C TYR A 106 4.78 11.92 11.07
N GLY A 107 3.94 10.97 11.48
CA GLY A 107 4.34 9.77 12.21
C GLY A 107 4.55 10.06 13.70
N ARG A 108 4.85 9.02 14.50
CA ARG A 108 5.01 9.18 15.96
C ARG A 108 6.43 9.61 16.35
N VAL A 109 7.35 9.65 15.37
CA VAL A 109 8.72 10.17 15.50
C VAL A 109 9.54 9.47 16.59
N ARG A 110 9.23 8.20 16.90
CA ARG A 110 9.95 7.39 17.90
C ARG A 110 11.32 6.93 17.40
N SER A 111 11.45 6.80 16.09
CA SER A 111 12.69 6.47 15.39
C SER A 111 12.71 7.16 14.04
N LYS A 112 13.82 7.03 13.30
CA LYS A 112 13.88 7.51 11.90
C LYS A 112 12.90 6.77 10.98
N TRP A 113 12.55 5.52 11.31
CA TRP A 113 11.66 4.66 10.51
C TRP A 113 10.18 4.97 10.72
N ASP A 114 9.84 5.57 11.87
CA ASP A 114 8.47 5.90 12.29
C ASP A 114 8.01 7.29 11.82
N ARG A 115 8.78 7.93 10.92
CA ARG A 115 8.45 9.24 10.35
C ARG A 115 7.68 9.07 9.05
N HIS A 116 6.62 9.83 8.87
CA HIS A 116 5.99 9.98 7.55
C HIS A 116 6.80 11.00 6.76
N VAL A 117 7.31 10.61 5.60
CA VAL A 117 8.19 11.43 4.74
C VAL A 117 7.50 11.85 3.45
N CYS A 118 6.26 11.42 3.23
CA CYS A 118 5.46 11.87 2.11
C CYS A 118 3.97 11.93 2.45
N ALA A 119 3.26 12.80 1.74
CA ALA A 119 1.81 12.82 1.70
C ALA A 119 1.28 11.77 0.71
N ILE A 120 0.22 11.07 1.09
CA ILE A 120 -0.51 10.14 0.21
C ILE A 120 -1.98 10.51 0.21
N ASP A 121 -2.50 10.75 -0.98
CA ASP A 121 -3.92 10.88 -1.26
C ASP A 121 -4.39 9.61 -1.99
N ARG A 122 -5.52 9.05 -1.54
CA ARG A 122 -6.02 7.78 -2.06
C ARG A 122 -6.43 7.87 -3.54
N ALA A 123 -7.03 8.97 -3.97
CA ALA A 123 -7.55 9.09 -5.33
C ALA A 123 -6.40 9.23 -6.34
N LEU A 124 -5.39 10.03 -6.00
CA LEU A 124 -4.18 10.22 -6.81
C LEU A 124 -3.35 8.94 -6.86
N LEU A 125 -3.19 8.22 -5.75
CA LEU A 125 -2.47 6.95 -5.76
C LEU A 125 -3.20 5.88 -6.58
N ALA A 126 -4.54 5.80 -6.46
CA ALA A 126 -5.34 4.88 -7.26
C ALA A 126 -5.18 5.16 -8.76
N ALA A 127 -5.33 6.42 -9.19
CA ALA A 127 -5.15 6.82 -10.58
C ALA A 127 -3.72 6.50 -11.08
N HIS A 128 -2.70 6.72 -10.24
CA HIS A 128 -1.32 6.38 -10.58
C HIS A 128 -1.11 4.89 -10.80
N LEU A 129 -1.65 4.04 -9.92
CA LEU A 129 -1.58 2.58 -10.07
C LEU A 129 -2.24 2.10 -11.37
N GLU A 130 -3.33 2.74 -11.82
CA GLU A 130 -3.93 2.43 -13.13
C GLU A 130 -2.97 2.68 -14.28
N THR A 131 -2.17 3.75 -14.23
CA THR A 131 -1.13 4.01 -15.25
C THR A 131 -0.03 2.96 -15.26
N LEU A 132 0.15 2.23 -14.16
CA LEU A 132 1.15 1.16 -13.98
C LEU A 132 0.58 -0.24 -14.29
N GLY A 133 -0.61 -0.34 -14.87
CA GLY A 133 -1.19 -1.63 -15.30
C GLY A 133 -1.99 -2.36 -14.22
N PHE A 134 -2.38 -1.66 -13.15
CA PHE A 134 -3.30 -2.20 -12.15
C PHE A 134 -4.75 -1.79 -12.43
N TYR A 135 -5.68 -2.63 -12.02
CA TYR A 135 -7.10 -2.29 -11.93
C TYR A 135 -7.48 -2.05 -10.47
N ILE A 136 -8.20 -0.98 -10.20
CA ILE A 136 -8.66 -0.63 -8.86
C ILE A 136 -10.00 -1.31 -8.57
N LYS A 137 -9.96 -2.40 -7.81
CA LYS A 137 -11.14 -3.13 -7.35
C LYS A 137 -11.84 -2.42 -6.19
N TYR A 138 -11.07 -1.76 -5.32
CA TYR A 138 -11.59 -0.98 -4.21
C TYR A 138 -10.69 0.22 -3.94
N CYS A 139 -11.30 1.37 -3.64
CA CYS A 139 -10.62 2.56 -3.15
C CYS A 139 -11.56 3.27 -2.17
N GLY A 140 -11.20 3.27 -0.89
CA GLY A 140 -12.05 3.77 0.17
C GLY A 140 -11.35 3.80 1.51
N ILE A 141 -12.13 3.75 2.60
CA ILE A 141 -11.60 3.73 3.95
C ILE A 141 -11.17 2.30 4.34
N GLU A 142 -10.10 2.20 5.12
CA GLU A 142 -9.64 0.93 5.66
C GLU A 142 -10.64 0.35 6.68
N SER A 143 -11.24 1.23 7.49
CA SER A 143 -12.17 0.85 8.56
C SER A 143 -13.08 2.02 8.95
N GLU A 144 -14.31 1.71 9.35
CA GLU A 144 -15.25 2.67 9.95
C GLU A 144 -14.76 3.20 11.32
N ILE A 145 -13.89 2.45 12.00
CA ILE A 145 -13.31 2.84 13.29
C ILE A 145 -12.28 3.95 13.08
N GLU A 146 -11.51 3.85 12.00
CA GLU A 146 -10.42 4.78 11.65
C GLU A 146 -10.59 5.27 10.21
N PRO A 147 -11.65 6.07 9.93
CA PRO A 147 -12.01 6.47 8.56
C PRO A 147 -11.04 7.50 7.95
N TYR A 148 -9.94 7.80 8.64
CA TYR A 148 -8.84 8.62 8.16
C TYR A 148 -7.72 7.78 7.52
N ASN A 149 -7.76 6.46 7.69
CA ASN A 149 -6.92 5.52 6.97
C ASN A 149 -7.65 5.04 5.71
N SER A 150 -6.90 4.96 4.62
CA SER A 150 -7.39 4.48 3.33
C SER A 150 -6.99 3.05 3.06
N LEU A 151 -7.77 2.39 2.22
CA LEU A 151 -7.46 1.10 1.63
C LEU A 151 -7.66 1.17 0.11
N ILE A 152 -6.65 0.75 -0.62
CA ILE A 152 -6.73 0.45 -2.05
C ILE A 152 -6.55 -1.06 -2.22
N VAL A 153 -7.47 -1.70 -2.94
CA VAL A 153 -7.30 -3.06 -3.45
C VAL A 153 -7.13 -2.97 -4.95
N ALA A 154 -5.90 -3.23 -5.40
CA ALA A 154 -5.51 -3.21 -6.79
C ALA A 154 -5.28 -4.65 -7.31
N ILE A 155 -5.52 -4.88 -8.59
CA ILE A 155 -5.33 -6.17 -9.24
C ILE A 155 -4.40 -5.98 -10.44
N LYS A 156 -3.32 -6.77 -10.52
CA LYS A 156 -2.47 -6.77 -11.72
C LYS A 156 -3.24 -7.35 -12.91
N LEU A 157 -3.36 -6.59 -13.99
CA LEU A 157 -4.06 -7.02 -15.18
C LEU A 157 -3.18 -7.87 -16.10
N SER A 158 -3.80 -8.79 -16.83
CA SER A 158 -3.12 -9.43 -17.96
C SER A 158 -2.84 -8.38 -19.05
N ALA A 159 -1.70 -8.53 -19.74
CA ALA A 159 -1.28 -7.62 -20.82
C ALA A 159 -2.27 -7.58 -22.01
N ILE A 160 -3.35 -8.36 -21.97
CA ILE A 160 -4.47 -8.30 -22.90
C ILE A 160 -5.75 -8.24 -22.06
N MET A 161 -6.09 -7.05 -21.58
CA MET A 161 -7.45 -6.77 -21.17
C MET A 161 -8.04 -5.61 -21.95
N THR A 162 -8.89 -5.94 -22.90
CA THR A 162 -9.77 -4.96 -23.54
C THR A 162 -10.85 -4.53 -22.54
N ARG A 163 -11.55 -3.42 -22.82
CA ARG A 163 -12.74 -3.04 -22.03
C ARG A 163 -13.72 -4.22 -21.85
N GLU A 164 -13.85 -5.07 -22.87
CA GLU A 164 -14.71 -6.26 -22.82
C GLU A 164 -14.25 -7.30 -21.79
N SER A 165 -12.95 -7.52 -21.61
CA SER A 165 -12.48 -8.50 -20.63
C SER A 165 -12.64 -7.99 -19.19
N VAL A 166 -12.49 -6.67 -18.97
CA VAL A 166 -12.85 -6.04 -17.69
C VAL A 166 -14.33 -6.29 -17.41
N PHE A 167 -15.21 -5.96 -18.37
CA PHE A 167 -16.65 -6.21 -18.24
C PHE A 167 -16.96 -7.68 -17.98
N LYS A 168 -16.28 -8.59 -18.68
CA LYS A 168 -16.50 -10.04 -18.52
C LYS A 168 -16.18 -10.50 -17.10
N ARG A 169 -15.02 -10.09 -16.57
CA ARG A 169 -14.61 -10.43 -15.20
C ARG A 169 -15.58 -9.88 -14.16
N GLU A 170 -15.95 -8.60 -14.25
CA GLU A 170 -16.79 -7.93 -13.25
C GLU A 170 -18.25 -8.42 -13.26
N ILE A 171 -18.78 -8.80 -14.42
CA ILE A 171 -20.21 -9.12 -14.57
C ILE A 171 -20.48 -10.63 -14.58
N PHE A 172 -19.57 -11.43 -15.16
CA PHE A 172 -19.83 -12.85 -15.41
C PHE A 172 -19.03 -13.79 -14.51
N ASP A 173 -17.82 -13.40 -14.09
CA ASP A 173 -16.94 -14.27 -13.30
C ASP A 173 -17.02 -14.02 -11.77
N ALA A 174 -17.73 -12.98 -11.33
CA ALA A 174 -17.92 -12.64 -9.91
C ALA A 174 -19.05 -13.41 -9.20
N ARG A 175 -19.36 -14.65 -9.63
CA ARG A 175 -20.38 -15.52 -9.01
C ARG A 175 -19.77 -16.69 -8.23
#